data_AF-A0A0Q5B7G9-F1
#
_entry.id   AF-A0A0Q5B7G9-F1
#
_cell.length_a   1.000
_cell.length_b   1.000
_cell.length_c   1.000
_cell.angle_alpha   90.00
_cell.angle_beta   90.00
_cell.angle_gamma   90.00
#
_symmetry.space_group_name_H-M   'P 1'
#
loop_
_entity.id
_entity.type
_entity.pdbx_description
1 polymer ?
#
loop_
_entity_poly.entity_id
_entity_poly.type
_entity_poly.pdbx_seq_one_letter_code
_entity_poly.pdbx_strand_id
1 'polypeptide(L)'
;MLALFFEAAGQVAVVAVLLGAGLPVLFALGVRSFAVAGGAAGEQPRLPVPLLRAIGVACFAIVVLAVVVGLSVILATGFGQEVDFSHGVPVFVPKD
;
A
#
# COMPACT_ATOMS: atom_id res chain seq x y z
N MET A 1 -12.98 -7.08 30.78
CA MET A 1 -13.58 -6.45 29.58
C MET A 1 -12.75 -5.29 29.07
N LEU A 2 -12.51 -4.22 29.85
CA LEU A 2 -11.72 -3.04 29.43
C LEU A 2 -10.32 -3.36 28.87
N ALA A 3 -9.61 -4.33 29.44
CA ALA A 3 -8.30 -4.77 28.93
C ALA A 3 -8.37 -5.34 27.50
N LEU A 4 -9.34 -6.22 27.21
CA LEU A 4 -9.53 -6.75 25.84
C LEU A 4 -9.90 -5.64 24.83
N PHE A 5 -10.65 -4.62 25.27
CA PHE A 5 -10.96 -3.47 24.42
C PHE A 5 -9.70 -2.70 24.01
N PHE A 6 -8.82 -2.39 24.96
CA PHE A 6 -7.56 -1.70 24.64
C PHE A 6 -6.63 -2.55 23.78
N GLU A 7 -6.64 -3.87 23.95
CA GLU A 7 -5.85 -4.79 23.14
C GLU A 7 -6.35 -4.83 21.69
N ALA A 8 -7.66 -5.01 21.48
CA ALA A 8 -8.27 -4.98 20.16
C ALA A 8 -8.11 -3.59 19.50
N ALA A 9 -8.36 -2.51 20.24
CA ALA A 9 -8.21 -1.14 19.75
C ALA A 9 -6.75 -0.84 19.37
N GLY A 10 -5.79 -1.28 20.19
CA GLY A 10 -4.36 -1.16 19.90
C GLY A 10 -3.97 -1.86 18.61
N GLN A 11 -4.46 -3.09 18.39
CA GLN A 11 -4.18 -3.83 17.17
C GLN A 11 -4.76 -3.15 15.92
N VAL A 12 -6.01 -2.67 15.99
CA VAL A 12 -6.61 -1.90 14.90
C VAL A 12 -5.86 -0.60 14.65
N ALA A 13 -5.44 0.11 15.70
CA ALA A 13 -4.70 1.36 15.57
C ALA A 13 -3.35 1.13 14.85
N VAL A 14 -2.63 0.07 15.19
CA VAL A 14 -1.37 -0.29 14.51
C VAL A 14 -1.61 -0.57 13.03
N VAL A 15 -2.62 -1.39 12.70
CA VAL A 15 -2.94 -1.71 11.30
C VAL A 15 -3.39 -0.45 10.55
N ALA A 16 -4.21 0.40 11.15
CA ALA A 16 -4.67 1.65 10.56
C ALA A 16 -3.54 2.66 10.35
N VAL A 17 -2.56 2.74 11.23
CA VAL A 17 -1.37 3.60 11.03
C VAL A 17 -0.50 3.04 9.90
N LEU A 18 -0.21 1.73 9.92
CA LEU A 18 0.65 1.12 8.91
C LEU A 18 0.03 1.16 7.52
N LEU A 19 -1.23 0.78 7.38
CA LEU A 19 -1.89 0.74 6.07
C LEU A 19 -2.55 2.06 5.69
N GLY A 20 -3.13 2.78 6.66
CA GLY A 20 -3.80 4.06 6.39
C GLY A 20 -2.81 5.20 6.20
N ALA A 21 -1.78 5.34 7.04
CA ALA A 21 -0.78 6.40 6.90
C ALA A 21 0.48 5.96 6.14
N GLY A 22 0.87 4.68 6.23
CA GLY A 22 2.06 4.18 5.54
C GLY A 22 1.95 4.21 4.01
N LEU A 23 0.78 3.87 3.44
CA LEU A 23 0.57 3.97 1.98
C LEU A 23 0.74 5.42 1.45
N PRO A 24 0.10 6.44 2.05
CA PRO A 24 0.34 7.84 1.70
C PRO A 24 1.81 8.26 1.80
N VAL A 25 2.53 7.78 2.82
CA VAL A 25 3.97 8.05 2.97
C VAL A 25 4.75 7.45 1.80
N LEU A 26 4.49 6.19 1.43
CA LEU A 26 5.13 5.55 0.27
C LEU A 26 4.85 6.30 -1.03
N PHE A 27 3.60 6.75 -1.23
CA PHE A 27 3.22 7.55 -2.39
C PHE A 27 4.00 8.88 -2.42
N ALA A 28 4.08 9.60 -1.30
CA ALA A 28 4.83 10.85 -1.19
C ALA A 28 6.33 10.65 -1.45
N LEU A 29 6.92 9.56 -0.97
CA LEU A 29 8.31 9.19 -1.28
C LEU A 29 8.50 8.92 -2.78
N GLY A 30 7.55 8.25 -3.42
CA GLY A 30 7.54 8.05 -4.87
C GLY A 30 7.53 9.39 -5.63
N VAL A 31 6.61 10.30 -5.30
CA VAL A 31 6.55 11.64 -5.89
C VAL A 31 7.86 12.40 -5.68
N ARG A 32 8.41 12.39 -4.46
CA ARG A 32 9.67 13.06 -4.14
C ARG A 32 10.83 12.50 -4.97
N SER A 33 10.92 11.19 -5.12
CA SER A 33 12.00 10.55 -5.90
C SER A 33 11.97 10.98 -7.38
N PHE A 34 10.79 11.07 -8.00
CA PHE A 34 10.65 11.57 -9.36
C PHE A 34 10.91 13.07 -9.48
N ALA A 35 10.49 13.87 -8.49
CA ALA A 35 10.77 15.30 -8.46
C ALA A 35 12.28 15.58 -8.43
N VAL A 36 13.04 14.82 -7.63
CA VAL A 36 14.51 14.93 -7.59
C VAL A 36 15.11 14.41 -8.90
N ALA A 37 14.61 13.30 -9.46
CA ALA A 37 15.10 12.74 -10.72
C ALA A 37 14.91 13.69 -11.92
N GLY A 38 13.84 14.49 -11.89
CA GLY A 38 13.49 15.45 -12.94
C GLY A 38 14.09 16.84 -12.74
N GLY A 39 14.89 17.06 -11.68
CA GLY A 39 15.48 18.37 -11.36
C GLY A 39 14.48 19.41 -10.82
N ALA A 40 13.21 19.05 -10.67
CA ALA A 40 12.16 19.93 -10.14
C ALA A 40 12.31 20.19 -8.63
N ALA A 41 13.12 19.39 -7.94
CA ALA A 41 13.36 19.53 -6.50
C ALA A 41 14.34 20.67 -6.13
N GLY A 42 14.97 21.34 -7.11
CA GLY A 42 15.93 22.43 -6.86
C GLY A 42 17.26 22.00 -6.22
N GLU A 43 17.41 20.71 -5.90
CA GLU A 43 18.63 20.10 -5.37
C GLU A 43 19.28 19.21 -6.43
N GLN A 44 20.62 19.17 -6.44
CA GLN A 44 21.36 18.22 -7.25
C GLN A 44 21.11 16.78 -6.74
N PRO A 45 20.76 15.83 -7.62
CA PRO A 45 20.55 14.44 -7.21
C PRO A 45 21.82 13.87 -6.57
N ARG A 46 21.71 13.39 -5.32
CA ARG A 46 22.80 12.69 -4.62
C ARG A 46 23.02 11.26 -5.12
N LEU A 47 22.06 10.75 -5.87
CA LEU A 47 22.02 9.39 -6.40
C LEU A 47 21.78 9.47 -7.92
N PRO A 48 22.13 8.42 -8.69
CA PRO A 48 21.89 8.39 -10.12
C PRO A 48 20.39 8.56 -10.45
N VAL A 49 20.10 9.39 -11.45
CA VAL A 49 18.74 9.60 -11.98
C VAL A 49 17.98 8.29 -12.29
N PRO A 50 18.57 7.27 -12.95
CA PRO A 50 17.84 6.02 -13.20
C PRO A 50 17.47 5.28 -11.91
N LEU A 51 18.32 5.34 -10.89
CA LEU A 51 18.05 4.71 -9.60
C LEU A 51 16.90 5.43 -8.86
N LEU A 52 16.85 6.76 -8.89
CA LEU A 52 15.74 7.52 -8.32
C LEU A 52 14.41 7.18 -8.99
N ARG A 53 14.39 7.07 -10.32
CA ARG A 53 13.19 6.65 -11.05
C ARG A 53 12.77 5.24 -10.66
N ALA A 54 13.73 4.32 -10.53
CA ALA A 54 13.44 2.95 -10.10
C ALA A 54 12.82 2.91 -8.69
N ILE A 55 13.35 3.69 -7.74
CA ILE A 55 12.78 3.83 -6.39
C ILE A 55 11.35 4.37 -6.47
N GLY A 56 11.13 5.40 -7.28
CA GLY A 56 9.79 5.96 -7.50
C GLY A 56 8.81 4.93 -8.02
N VAL A 57 9.14 4.26 -9.12
CA VAL A 57 8.32 3.18 -9.70
C VAL A 57 8.04 2.09 -8.66
N ALA A 58 9.05 1.67 -7.89
CA ALA A 58 8.86 0.65 -6.86
C ALA A 58 7.87 1.10 -5.76
N CYS A 59 7.97 2.33 -5.27
CA CYS A 59 7.02 2.88 -4.30
C CYS A 59 5.59 2.91 -4.85
N PHE A 60 5.39 3.39 -6.08
CA PHE A 60 4.07 3.40 -6.71
C PHE A 60 3.52 1.99 -6.95
N ALA A 61 4.36 1.06 -7.39
CA ALA A 61 3.97 -0.33 -7.61
C ALA A 61 3.46 -0.97 -6.31
N ILE A 62 4.16 -0.77 -5.19
CA ILE A 62 3.73 -1.25 -3.86
C ILE A 62 2.36 -0.67 -3.48
N VAL A 63 2.16 0.64 -3.67
CA VAL A 63 0.88 1.31 -3.37
C VAL A 63 -0.25 0.73 -4.24
N VAL A 64 -0.02 0.57 -5.54
CA VAL A 64 -1.01 -0.03 -6.45
C VAL A 64 -1.36 -1.45 -6.03
N LEU A 65 -0.36 -2.29 -5.72
CA LEU A 65 -0.59 -3.66 -5.26
C LEU A 65 -1.42 -3.69 -3.98
N ALA A 66 -1.10 -2.84 -3.00
CA ALA A 66 -1.85 -2.76 -1.75
C ALA A 66 -3.32 -2.32 -1.97
N VAL A 67 -3.55 -1.35 -2.86
CA VAL A 67 -4.91 -0.90 -3.23
C VAL A 67 -5.67 -2.03 -3.94
N VAL A 68 -5.05 -2.73 -4.89
CA VAL A 68 -5.69 -3.85 -5.60
C VAL A 68 -6.10 -4.96 -4.63
N VAL A 69 -5.22 -5.32 -3.69
CA VAL A 69 -5.53 -6.32 -2.65
C VAL A 69 -6.68 -5.83 -1.76
N GLY A 70 -6.61 -4.60 -1.25
CA GLY A 70 -7.68 -4.04 -0.41
C GLY A 70 -9.03 -4.00 -1.13
N LEU A 71 -9.05 -3.56 -2.39
CA LEU A 71 -10.25 -3.53 -3.22
C LEU A 71 -10.78 -4.94 -3.48
N SER A 72 -9.93 -5.92 -3.77
CA SER A 72 -10.39 -7.30 -4.00
C SER A 72 -11.17 -7.87 -2.82
N VAL A 73 -10.71 -7.62 -1.58
CA VAL A 73 -11.38 -8.07 -0.36
C VAL A 73 -12.73 -7.36 -0.17
N ILE A 74 -12.76 -6.03 -0.36
CA ILE A 74 -14.00 -5.23 -0.21
C ILE A 74 -15.02 -5.63 -1.27
N LEU A 75 -14.58 -5.86 -2.52
CA LEU A 75 -15.47 -6.23 -3.62
C LEU A 75 -15.99 -7.67 -3.46
N ALA A 76 -15.15 -8.63 -3.10
CA ALA A 76 -15.57 -10.02 -2.90
C ALA A 76 -16.66 -10.13 -1.83
N THR A 77 -16.45 -9.47 -0.69
CA THR A 77 -17.42 -9.44 0.40
C THR A 77 -18.73 -8.76 -0.02
N GLY A 78 -18.67 -7.72 -0.85
CA GLY A 78 -19.86 -7.08 -1.44
C GLY A 78 -20.63 -7.96 -2.43
N PHE A 79 -19.95 -8.85 -3.17
CA PHE A 79 -20.56 -9.77 -4.14
C PHE A 79 -20.97 -11.13 -3.55
N GLY A 80 -20.73 -11.38 -2.25
CA GLY A 80 -20.98 -12.68 -1.63
C GLY A 80 -20.04 -13.79 -2.12
N GLN A 81 -18.86 -13.42 -2.62
CA GLN A 81 -17.78 -14.32 -3.07
C GLN A 81 -16.65 -14.30 -2.03
N GLU A 82 -15.81 -15.33 -2.01
CA GLU A 82 -14.59 -15.35 -1.17
C GLU A 82 -13.36 -15.01 -2.01
N VAL A 83 -12.36 -14.35 -1.39
CA VAL A 83 -11.06 -14.12 -2.02
C VAL A 83 -10.16 -15.29 -1.70
N ASP A 84 -9.86 -16.09 -2.71
CA ASP A 84 -8.83 -17.11 -2.65
C ASP A 84 -7.46 -16.47 -2.98
N PHE A 85 -6.48 -16.71 -2.10
CA PHE A 85 -5.10 -16.23 -2.24
C PHE A 85 -4.12 -17.34 -2.60
N SER A 86 -4.59 -18.52 -3.04
CA SER A 86 -3.78 -19.73 -3.23
C SER A 86 -2.65 -19.58 -4.27
N HIS A 87 -2.74 -18.57 -5.14
CA HIS A 87 -1.71 -18.25 -6.14
C HIS A 87 -0.98 -16.91 -5.89
N GLY A 88 -1.13 -16.29 -4.72
CA GLY A 88 -0.48 -15.01 -4.40
C GLY A 88 -1.11 -13.78 -5.07
N VAL A 89 -2.18 -13.97 -5.83
CA VAL A 89 -3.03 -12.92 -6.40
C VAL A 89 -4.48 -13.16 -5.95
N PRO A 90 -5.27 -12.10 -5.72
CA PRO A 90 -6.65 -12.26 -5.28
C PRO A 90 -7.52 -12.80 -6.43
N VAL A 91 -8.07 -14.01 -6.26
CA VAL A 91 -9.02 -14.62 -7.19
C VAL A 91 -10.37 -14.77 -6.50
N PHE A 92 -11.45 -14.40 -7.20
CA PHE A 92 -12.81 -14.53 -6.67
C PHE A 92 -13.32 -15.95 -6.88
N VAL A 93 -13.77 -16.60 -5.80
CA VAL A 93 -14.35 -17.94 -5.85
C VAL A 93 -15.77 -17.88 -5.25
N PRO A 94 -16.75 -18.60 -5.83
CA PRO A 94 -18.07 -18.74 -5.24
C PRO A 94 -17.98 -19.32 -3.83
N LYS A 95 -18.76 -18.73 -2.93
CA LYS A 95 -18.87 -19.18 -1.55
C LYS A 95 -19.79 -20.41 -1.51
N ASP A 96 -19.24 -21.58 -1.17
CA ASP A 96 -20.01 -22.80 -0.88
C ASP A 96 -20.79 -22.67 0.45
#